data_AF-A0A0N4UGA2-F1
#
_entry.id   AF-A0A0N4UGA2-F1
#
_cell.length_a   1.000
_cell.length_b   1.000
_cell.length_c   1.000
_cell.angle_alpha   90.00
_cell.angle_beta   90.00
_cell.angle_gamma   90.00
#
_symmetry.space_group_name_H-M   'P 1'
#
loop_
_entity.id
_entity.type
_entity.pdbx_description
1 polymer ?
#
loop_
_entity_poly.entity_id
_entity_poly.type
_entity_poly.pdbx_seq_one_letter_code
_entity_poly.pdbx_strand_id
1 'polypeptide(L)'
;MRFSFINAAKLREDRRPLYRRIFTNRRLDILHKVTVRSIFGLLLFSASYVVVKSYLYVKYIRPINQNERELLELELIEADRAGFSVR
;
A
#
# COMPACT_ATOMS: atom_id res chain seq x y z
N MET A 1 11.10 29.81 -52.32
CA MET A 1 10.97 28.76 -51.28
C MET A 1 9.56 28.83 -50.71
N ARG A 2 8.71 27.81 -50.93
CA ARG A 2 7.34 27.77 -50.37
C ARG A 2 7.42 27.45 -48.88
N PHE A 3 7.29 28.46 -48.02
CA PHE A 3 7.14 28.26 -46.59
C PHE A 3 5.74 27.70 -46.32
N SER A 4 5.64 26.39 -46.14
CA SER A 4 4.41 25.72 -45.69
C SER A 4 4.33 25.77 -44.17
N PHE A 5 3.23 26.30 -43.62
CA PHE A 5 2.97 26.30 -42.18
C PHE A 5 3.01 24.90 -41.56
N ILE A 6 2.68 23.85 -42.34
CA ILE A 6 2.78 22.44 -41.91
C ILE A 6 4.23 22.08 -41.56
N ASN A 7 5.19 22.58 -42.33
CA ASN A 7 6.62 22.33 -42.07
C ASN A 7 7.13 23.14 -40.87
N ALA A 8 6.58 24.32 -40.61
CA ALA A 8 6.92 25.12 -39.44
C ALA A 8 6.39 24.50 -38.13
N ALA A 9 5.23 23.81 -38.20
CA ALA A 9 4.68 23.06 -37.07
C ALA A 9 5.41 21.73 -36.80
N LYS A 10 6.23 21.25 -37.73
CA LYS A 10 7.02 20.03 -37.53
C LYS A 10 8.10 20.31 -36.49
N LEU A 11 7.89 19.81 -35.27
CA LEU A 11 8.89 19.86 -34.20
C LEU A 11 10.23 19.35 -34.74
N ARG A 12 11.25 20.20 -34.67
CA ARG A 12 12.60 19.85 -35.12
C ARG A 12 13.03 18.57 -34.40
N GLU A 13 13.42 17.57 -35.17
CA GLU A 13 13.81 16.26 -34.65
C GLU A 13 15.11 16.43 -33.84
N ASP A 14 14.95 16.63 -32.53
CA ASP A 14 16.06 16.92 -31.64
C ASP A 14 16.92 15.65 -31.46
N ARG A 15 18.13 15.64 -32.02
CA ARG A 15 19.00 14.45 -32.10
C ARG A 15 19.53 13.95 -30.74
N ARG A 16 19.19 14.61 -29.64
CA ARG A 16 19.63 14.21 -28.30
C ARG A 16 18.99 12.88 -27.91
N PRO A 17 19.72 12.00 -27.19
CA PRO A 17 19.15 10.76 -26.71
C PRO A 17 17.98 11.03 -25.75
N LEU A 18 16.97 10.15 -25.77
CA LEU A 18 15.70 10.35 -25.07
C LEU A 18 15.87 10.63 -23.58
N TYR A 19 16.81 9.95 -22.91
CA TYR A 19 17.08 10.18 -21.50
C TYR A 19 17.45 11.65 -21.23
N ARG A 20 18.26 12.28 -22.07
CA ARG A 20 18.67 13.69 -21.88
C ARG A 20 17.51 14.65 -22.15
N ARG A 21 16.57 14.28 -23.03
CA ARG A 21 15.38 15.08 -23.34
C ARG A 21 14.34 15.02 -22.21
N ILE A 22 14.18 13.86 -21.58
CA ILE A 22 13.21 13.65 -20.48
C ILE A 22 13.82 14.08 -19.13
N PHE A 23 15.05 13.67 -18.84
CA PHE A 23 15.79 13.97 -17.61
C PHE A 23 16.61 15.27 -17.74
N THR A 24 15.94 16.38 -18.04
CA THR A 24 16.53 17.70 -17.82
C THR A 24 16.65 17.94 -16.30
N ASN A 25 17.73 18.59 -15.82
CA ASN A 25 17.95 18.84 -14.38
C ASN A 25 16.70 19.37 -13.66
N ARG A 26 16.02 20.36 -14.25
CA ARG A 26 14.77 20.91 -13.69
C ARG A 26 13.64 19.87 -13.53
N ARG A 27 13.50 18.94 -14.48
CA ARG A 27 12.50 17.86 -14.40
C ARG A 27 12.91 16.80 -13.38
N LEU A 28 14.21 16.51 -13.26
CA LEU A 28 14.74 15.62 -12.24
C LEU A 28 14.46 16.16 -10.84
N ASP A 29 14.68 17.45 -10.60
CA ASP A 29 14.40 18.10 -9.32
C ASP A 29 12.90 18.07 -8.96
N ILE A 30 12.05 18.34 -9.95
CA ILE A 30 10.58 18.26 -9.76
C ILE A 30 10.17 16.82 -9.43
N LEU A 31 10.67 15.84 -10.19
CA LEU A 31 10.38 14.43 -9.97
C LEU A 31 10.85 13.99 -8.60
N HIS A 32 12.08 14.35 -8.20
CA HIS A 32 12.62 14.06 -6.88
C HIS A 32 11.72 14.64 -5.78
N LYS A 33 11.38 15.92 -5.87
CA LYS A 33 10.49 16.58 -4.90
C LYS A 33 9.12 15.91 -4.79
N VAL A 34 8.53 15.52 -5.93
CA VAL A 34 7.24 14.81 -5.96
C VAL A 34 7.38 13.43 -5.34
N THR A 35 8.44 12.68 -5.65
CA THR A 35 8.68 11.34 -5.09
C THR A 35 8.89 11.38 -3.58
N VAL A 36 9.66 12.34 -3.06
CA VAL A 36 9.86 12.48 -1.61
C VAL A 36 8.53 12.83 -0.93
N ARG A 37 7.74 13.73 -1.51
CA ARG A 37 6.42 14.09 -0.97
C ARG A 37 5.44 12.90 -1.00
N SER A 38 5.46 12.09 -2.05
CA SER A 38 4.60 10.91 -2.16
C SER A 38 5.01 9.82 -1.17
N ILE A 39 6.31 9.54 -1.02
CA ILE A 39 6.83 8.59 -0.02
C ILE A 39 6.41 9.03 1.39
N PHE A 40 6.58 10.32 1.72
CA PHE A 40 6.18 10.84 3.01
C PHE A 40 4.67 10.71 3.26
N GLY A 41 3.85 11.02 2.24
CA GLY A 41 2.40 10.83 2.32
C GLY A 41 2.00 9.36 2.51
N LEU A 42 2.65 8.44 1.80
CA LEU A 42 2.41 7.00 1.93
C LEU A 42 2.83 6.47 3.30
N LEU A 43 3.92 6.96 3.88
CA LEU A 43 4.36 6.61 5.23
C LEU A 43 3.35 7.05 6.28
N LEU A 44 2.83 8.28 6.18
CA LEU A 44 1.79 8.76 7.10
C LEU A 44 0.50 7.95 6.96
N PHE A 45 0.09 7.63 5.73
CA PHE A 45 -1.09 6.82 5.47
C PHE A 45 -0.93 5.39 6.01
N SER A 46 0.21 4.74 5.73
CA SER A 46 0.47 3.38 6.20
C SER A 46 0.57 3.32 7.73
N ALA A 47 1.24 4.30 8.36
CA ALA A 47 1.29 4.42 9.81
C ALA A 47 -0.12 4.57 10.41
N SER A 48 -0.95 5.46 9.85
CA SER A 48 -2.34 5.64 10.29
C SER A 48 -3.14 4.34 10.16
N TYR A 49 -3.03 3.65 9.02
CA TYR A 49 -3.70 2.37 8.79
C TYR A 49 -3.29 1.30 9.81
N VAL A 50 -1.99 1.17 10.09
CA VAL A 50 -1.47 0.21 11.08
C VAL A 50 -1.98 0.54 12.47
N VAL A 51 -2.00 1.81 12.87
CA VAL A 51 -2.51 2.25 14.19
C VAL A 51 -4.00 1.93 14.32
N VAL A 52 -4.82 2.31 13.34
CA VAL A 52 -6.26 2.05 13.35
C VAL A 52 -6.55 0.55 13.37
N LYS A 53 -5.86 -0.24 12.54
CA LYS A 53 -6.03 -1.69 12.50
C LYS A 53 -5.61 -2.35 13.81
N SER A 54 -4.50 -1.92 14.39
CA SER A 54 -4.03 -2.39 15.70
C SER A 54 -5.05 -2.08 16.80
N TYR A 55 -5.60 -0.86 16.80
CA TYR A 55 -6.64 -0.46 17.75
C TYR A 55 -7.90 -1.31 17.60
N LEU A 56 -8.41 -1.49 16.38
CA LEU A 56 -9.57 -2.33 16.11
C LEU A 56 -9.33 -3.79 16.51
N TYR A 57 -8.13 -4.30 16.26
CA TYR A 57 -7.76 -5.66 16.64
C TYR A 57 -7.80 -5.85 18.15
N VAL A 58 -7.19 -4.94 18.92
CA VAL A 58 -7.17 -5.02 20.38
C VAL A 58 -8.56 -4.88 20.97
N LYS A 59 -9.39 -3.97 20.43
CA LYS A 59 -10.71 -3.66 20.98
C LYS A 59 -11.79 -4.67 20.62
N TYR A 60 -11.78 -5.21 19.41
CA TYR A 60 -12.88 -6.04 18.90
C TYR A 60 -12.45 -7.46 18.60
N ILE A 61 -11.37 -7.65 17.84
CA ILE A 61 -10.99 -8.98 17.37
C ILE A 61 -10.43 -9.83 18.51
N ARG A 62 -9.58 -9.25 19.36
CA ARG A 62 -8.99 -9.96 20.51
C ARG A 62 -10.05 -10.53 21.46
N PRO A 63 -11.04 -9.77 21.97
CA PRO A 63 -12.04 -10.34 22.88
C PRO A 63 -12.93 -11.39 22.22
N ILE A 64 -13.30 -11.21 20.94
CA ILE A 64 -14.09 -12.22 20.21
C ILE A 64 -13.32 -13.54 20.16
N ASN A 65 -12.06 -13.50 19.76
CA ASN A 65 -11.21 -14.70 19.68
C ASN A 65 -10.98 -15.34 21.06
N GLN A 66 -11.03 -14.58 22.15
CA GLN A 66 -10.91 -15.14 23.50
C GLN A 66 -12.16 -15.92 23.89
N ASN A 67 -13.35 -15.37 23.64
CA ASN A 67 -14.61 -16.06 23.91
C ASN A 67 -14.73 -17.35 23.09
N GLU A 68 -14.35 -17.32 21.81
CA GLU A 68 -14.33 -18.51 20.95
C GLU A 68 -13.38 -19.59 21.49
N ARG A 69 -12.21 -19.20 22.00
CA ARG A 69 -11.27 -20.13 22.62
C ARG A 69 -11.81 -20.74 23.90
N GLU A 70 -12.43 -19.93 24.76
CA GLU A 70 -13.04 -20.42 25.99
C GLU A 70 -14.17 -21.42 25.71
N LEU A 71 -14.99 -21.16 24.68
CA LEU A 71 -16.03 -22.10 24.25
C LEU A 71 -15.43 -23.42 23.75
N LEU A 72 -14.41 -23.36 22.90
CA LEU A 72 -13.72 -24.55 22.41
C LEU A 72 -13.05 -25.35 23.54
N GLU A 73 -12.49 -24.68 24.54
CA GLU A 73 -11.92 -25.34 25.72
C GLU A 73 -13.00 -26.06 26.53
N LEU A 74 -14.18 -25.46 26.69
CA LEU A 74 -15.31 -26.10 27.37
C LEU A 74 -15.82 -27.32 26.59
N GLU A 75 -15.96 -27.22 25.27
CA GLU A 75 -16.38 -28.34 24.41
C GLU A 75 -15.39 -29.51 24.46
N LEU A 76 -14.08 -29.23 24.46
CA LEU A 76 -13.04 -30.25 24.58
C LEU A 76 -13.11 -30.97 25.94
N ILE A 77 -13.32 -30.23 27.03
CA ILE A 77 -13.47 -30.82 28.37
C ILE A 77 -14.73 -31.70 28.45
N GLU A 78 -15.83 -31.28 27.83
CA GLU A 78 -17.07 -32.07 27.79
C GLU A 78 -16.89 -33.34 26.97
N ALA A 79 -16.24 -33.26 25.80
CA ALA A 79 -15.91 -34.40 24.97
C ALA A 79 -14.99 -35.41 25.68
N ASP A 80 -13.97 -34.94 26.41
CA ASP A 80 -13.10 -35.79 27.21
C ASP A 80 -13.89 -36.50 28.32
N ARG A 81 -14.73 -35.75 29.07
CA ARG A 81 -15.59 -36.33 30.11
C ARG A 81 -16.52 -37.41 29.55
N ALA A 82 -17.11 -37.17 28.38
CA ALA A 82 -17.95 -38.16 27.70
C ALA A 82 -17.13 -39.39 27.28
N GLY A 83 -15.92 -39.21 26.74
CA GLY A 83 -15.02 -40.29 26.34
C GLY A 83 -14.60 -41.19 27.51
N PHE A 84 -14.36 -40.62 28.70
CA PHE A 84 -14.05 -41.40 29.90
C PHE A 84 -15.26 -42.15 30.49
N SER A 85 -16.49 -41.70 30.27
CA SER A 85 -17.71 -42.34 30.80
C SER A 85 -18.08 -43.67 30.13
N VAL A 86 -17.45 -44.01 29.00
CA VAL A 86 -17.76 -45.20 28.18
C VAL A 86 -17.01 -46.46 28.65
N ARG A 87 -16.25 -46.43 29.77
CA ARG A 87 -15.64 -47.62 30.38
C ARG A 87 -16.37 -48.06 31.64
#